data_AF-A0A4R8DG60-F1
#
_entry.id   AF-A0A4R8DG60-F1
#
_cell.length_a   1.000
_cell.length_b   1.000
_cell.length_c   1.000
_cell.angle_alpha   90.00
_cell.angle_beta   90.00
_cell.angle_gamma   90.00
#
_symmetry.space_group_name_H-M   'P 1'
#
loop_
_entity.id
_entity.type
_entity.pdbx_description
1 polymer ?
#
loop_
_entity_poly.entity_id
_entity_poly.type
_entity_poly.pdbx_seq_one_letter_code
_entity_poly.pdbx_strand_id
1 'polypeptide(L)'
;MTPFKRIQLVAIATLFALAACKKDTMMTPTDQVLTPVGYMDRSKVHFIGDGFSLSVSHGRLQKVDREGRMVEDFGEVKPLEDRYNPGKSALVPAASGWIAYSYWSNPNTSKPITYFTTNWTVPSAPTRQGSQTIFLFNGMQDGLTSTSYIIQPVLQWGPSAAGGGKYWAITNWYVSSSQAFYGSLATVSAGTSLQGIMEETAASGGNYSYYCYFTGYPSSTALQVNNVPEAFWAAETLESYGVTTPSTMYPPNSDVAMSSIQILQGSTNASLSWSTAQAVSGSAQKAVVVSNASPGGQVDIYFR
;
A
#
# COMPACT_ATOMS: atom_id res chain seq x y z
N MET A 1 -33.51 -64.22 66.77
CA MET A 1 -34.71 -63.34 66.84
C MET A 1 -34.70 -62.46 65.59
N THR A 2 -35.77 -62.57 64.80
CA THR A 2 -36.08 -62.06 63.44
C THR A 2 -36.28 -60.53 63.37
N PRO A 3 -36.53 -59.88 62.19
CA PRO A 3 -36.20 -60.16 60.77
C PRO A 3 -35.74 -58.87 59.98
N PHE A 4 -35.64 -58.95 58.63
CA PHE A 4 -35.93 -57.95 57.54
C PHE A 4 -34.94 -58.12 56.35
N LYS A 5 -35.36 -58.63 55.17
CA LYS A 5 -35.82 -57.93 53.92
C LYS A 5 -34.73 -56.99 53.34
N ARG A 6 -34.40 -56.89 52.04
CA ARG A 6 -34.98 -57.32 50.75
C ARG A 6 -34.02 -56.86 49.61
N ILE A 7 -34.27 -57.34 48.39
CA ILE A 7 -34.05 -56.71 47.06
C ILE A 7 -32.66 -56.86 46.38
N GLN A 8 -32.69 -57.58 45.25
CA GLN A 8 -31.70 -57.57 44.16
C GLN A 8 -31.66 -56.21 43.47
N LEU A 9 -30.45 -55.69 43.17
CA LEU A 9 -30.25 -54.59 42.23
C LEU A 9 -29.49 -55.09 41.00
N VAL A 10 -30.07 -54.83 39.83
CA VAL A 10 -29.50 -55.02 38.49
C VAL A 10 -28.42 -53.96 38.27
N ALA A 11 -27.23 -54.38 37.85
CA ALA A 11 -26.14 -53.50 37.45
C ALA A 11 -26.37 -52.99 36.02
N ILE A 12 -26.50 -51.68 35.85
CA ILE A 12 -26.48 -51.00 34.55
C ILE A 12 -25.02 -50.62 34.25
N ALA A 13 -24.48 -51.18 33.18
CA ALA A 13 -23.18 -50.82 32.63
C ALA A 13 -23.33 -49.59 31.73
N THR A 14 -22.68 -48.48 32.09
CA THR A 14 -22.58 -47.29 31.24
C THR A 14 -21.22 -47.30 30.54
N LEU A 15 -21.25 -47.49 29.23
CA LEU A 15 -20.09 -47.48 28.34
C LEU A 15 -19.72 -46.00 28.06
N PHE A 16 -18.61 -45.50 28.60
CA PHE A 16 -18.03 -44.22 28.14
C PHE A 16 -17.14 -44.49 26.93
N ALA A 17 -17.63 -44.15 25.74
CA ALA A 17 -16.81 -44.10 24.54
C ALA A 17 -15.91 -42.85 24.58
N LEU A 18 -14.60 -43.05 24.74
CA LEU A 18 -13.57 -42.06 24.46
C LEU A 18 -13.55 -41.81 22.95
N ALA A 19 -14.30 -40.80 22.49
CA ALA A 19 -14.06 -40.21 21.18
C ALA A 19 -12.75 -39.42 21.26
N ALA A 20 -11.68 -39.98 20.72
CA ALA A 20 -10.47 -39.24 20.42
C ALA A 20 -10.81 -38.13 19.42
N CYS A 21 -10.99 -36.92 19.92
CA CYS A 21 -11.12 -35.74 19.08
C CYS A 21 -9.76 -35.55 18.39
N LYS A 22 -9.70 -35.89 17.09
CA LYS A 22 -8.61 -35.49 16.20
C LYS A 22 -8.41 -33.99 16.42
N LYS A 23 -7.26 -33.64 16.98
CA LYS A 23 -6.79 -32.27 17.02
C LYS A 23 -6.41 -31.93 15.58
N ASP A 24 -7.40 -31.49 14.79
CA ASP A 24 -7.15 -30.87 13.51
C ASP A 24 -6.27 -29.65 13.78
N THR A 25 -4.97 -29.88 13.63
CA THR A 25 -3.97 -28.83 13.67
C THR A 25 -3.93 -28.24 12.26
N MET A 26 -5.02 -27.59 11.84
CA MET A 26 -5.01 -26.76 10.64
C MET A 26 -4.47 -25.39 11.00
N MET A 27 -3.15 -25.29 11.10
CA MET A 27 -2.43 -24.04 10.81
C MET A 27 -1.38 -24.37 9.76
N THR A 28 -1.79 -24.36 8.50
CA THR A 28 -0.86 -23.88 7.46
C THR A 28 -0.69 -22.39 7.71
N PRO A 29 0.53 -21.88 7.96
CA PRO A 29 0.75 -20.44 7.92
C PRO A 29 0.26 -19.97 6.56
N THR A 30 -0.67 -19.03 6.52
CA THR A 30 -1.03 -18.37 5.27
C THR A 30 0.28 -17.85 4.67
N ASP A 31 0.64 -18.27 3.45
CA ASP A 31 1.86 -17.83 2.75
C ASP A 31 1.68 -16.39 2.27
N GLN A 32 1.40 -15.52 3.23
CA GLN A 32 1.12 -14.11 3.04
C GLN A 32 2.37 -13.31 3.30
N VAL A 33 2.53 -12.27 2.49
CA VAL A 33 3.61 -11.31 2.57
C VAL A 33 3.03 -9.91 2.66
N LEU A 34 3.73 -9.03 3.35
CA LEU A 34 3.28 -7.67 3.56
C LEU A 34 3.67 -6.77 2.38
N THR A 35 2.72 -5.99 1.88
CA THR A 35 2.91 -4.98 0.82
C THR A 35 2.41 -3.60 1.32
N PRO A 36 2.66 -2.50 0.60
CA PRO A 36 2.14 -1.16 0.90
C PRO A 36 0.65 -1.00 0.49
N VAL A 37 -0.14 -2.02 0.81
CA VAL A 37 -1.62 -2.02 0.90
C VAL A 37 -2.12 -3.13 1.86
N GLY A 38 -1.22 -3.82 2.58
CA GLY A 38 -1.57 -4.93 3.48
C GLY A 38 -1.00 -6.28 3.07
N TYR A 39 -1.51 -7.35 3.69
CA TYR A 39 -1.06 -8.71 3.44
C TYR A 39 -1.66 -9.25 2.15
N MET A 40 -0.82 -9.87 1.31
CA MET A 40 -1.21 -10.54 0.08
C MET A 40 -0.58 -11.93 0.02
N ASP A 41 -1.22 -12.87 -0.68
CA ASP A 41 -0.60 -14.16 -0.96
C ASP A 41 0.72 -13.95 -1.72
N ARG A 42 1.79 -14.63 -1.31
CA ARG A 42 3.12 -14.50 -1.92
C ARG A 42 3.11 -14.75 -3.42
N SER A 43 2.25 -15.66 -3.89
CA SER A 43 2.07 -15.97 -5.31
C SER A 43 1.46 -14.82 -6.13
N LYS A 44 0.99 -13.75 -5.47
CA LYS A 44 0.41 -12.54 -6.08
C LYS A 44 1.32 -11.32 -5.96
N VAL A 45 2.56 -11.51 -5.49
CA VAL A 45 3.52 -10.42 -5.31
C VAL A 45 4.77 -10.68 -6.14
N HIS A 46 5.01 -9.82 -7.12
CA HIS A 46 5.93 -10.09 -8.22
C HIS A 46 7.04 -9.05 -8.29
N PHE A 47 8.28 -9.53 -8.43
CA PHE A 47 9.42 -8.67 -8.74
C PHE A 47 9.49 -8.42 -10.26
N ILE A 48 9.52 -7.15 -10.66
CA ILE A 48 9.61 -6.78 -12.08
C ILE A 48 11.07 -6.82 -12.55
N GLY A 49 11.97 -6.22 -11.77
CA GLY A 49 13.39 -6.15 -12.11
C GLY A 49 13.70 -5.21 -13.28
N ASP A 50 14.99 -4.90 -13.43
CA ASP A 50 15.46 -3.98 -14.48
C ASP A 50 15.19 -4.54 -15.89
N GLY A 51 14.91 -3.64 -16.82
CA GLY A 51 14.64 -3.98 -18.23
C GLY A 51 13.25 -4.52 -18.53
N PHE A 52 12.35 -4.58 -17.55
CA PHE A 52 10.95 -4.96 -17.75
C PHE A 52 9.99 -3.83 -17.36
N SER A 53 8.80 -3.86 -17.93
CA SER A 53 7.70 -2.98 -17.57
C SER A 53 6.40 -3.76 -17.43
N LEU A 54 5.42 -3.13 -16.80
CA LEU A 54 4.05 -3.62 -16.77
C LEU A 54 3.26 -3.01 -17.92
N SER A 55 2.37 -3.77 -18.54
CA SER A 55 1.45 -3.25 -19.55
C SER A 55 0.09 -3.94 -19.43
N VAL A 56 -0.98 -3.17 -19.50
CA VAL A 56 -2.31 -3.73 -19.72
C VAL A 56 -2.55 -3.84 -21.22
N SER A 57 -2.86 -5.05 -21.69
CA SER A 57 -3.12 -5.35 -23.10
C SER A 57 -4.31 -6.29 -23.19
N HIS A 58 -5.31 -5.93 -23.99
CA HIS A 58 -6.55 -6.72 -24.14
C HIS A 58 -7.20 -7.09 -22.79
N GLY A 59 -7.20 -6.16 -21.83
CA GLY A 59 -7.76 -6.36 -20.49
C GLY A 59 -6.92 -7.24 -19.56
N ARG A 60 -5.67 -7.56 -19.92
CA ARG A 60 -4.78 -8.43 -19.14
C ARG A 60 -3.51 -7.68 -18.75
N LEU A 61 -3.07 -7.86 -17.51
CA LEU A 61 -1.82 -7.28 -17.02
C LEU A 61 -0.66 -8.20 -17.37
N GLN A 62 0.39 -7.63 -17.97
CA GLN A 62 1.51 -8.38 -18.51
C GLN A 62 2.83 -7.75 -18.06
N LYS A 63 3.85 -8.59 -17.85
CA LYS A 63 5.24 -8.18 -17.85
C LYS A 63 5.74 -8.19 -19.29
N VAL A 64 6.33 -7.08 -19.73
CA VAL A 64 6.91 -6.96 -21.07
C VAL A 64 8.38 -6.55 -20.98
N ASP A 65 9.18 -6.99 -21.96
CA ASP A 65 10.57 -6.55 -22.09
C ASP A 65 10.69 -5.18 -22.80
N ARG A 66 11.93 -4.72 -23.04
CA ARG A 66 12.22 -3.43 -23.70
C ARG A 66 11.71 -3.34 -25.13
N GLU A 67 11.51 -4.47 -25.80
CA GLU A 67 10.95 -4.53 -27.15
C GLU A 67 9.41 -4.63 -27.13
N GLY A 68 8.79 -4.60 -25.94
CA GLY A 68 7.34 -4.73 -25.77
C GLY A 68 6.83 -6.16 -25.91
N ARG A 69 7.72 -7.16 -25.93
CA ARG A 69 7.31 -8.57 -26.01
C ARG A 69 6.83 -9.03 -24.63
N MET A 70 5.70 -9.72 -24.60
CA MET A 70 5.18 -10.33 -23.39
C MET A 70 6.12 -11.42 -22.88
N VAL A 71 6.49 -11.32 -21.61
CA VAL A 71 7.35 -12.26 -20.88
C VAL A 71 6.53 -13.08 -19.89
N GLU A 72 5.56 -12.44 -19.23
CA GLU A 72 4.68 -13.07 -18.25
C GLU A 72 3.28 -12.44 -18.33
N ASP A 73 2.25 -13.24 -18.12
CA ASP A 73 0.86 -12.82 -18.11
C ASP A 73 0.29 -13.05 -16.71
N PHE A 74 -0.11 -11.97 -16.06
CA PHE A 74 -0.61 -11.94 -14.69
C PHE A 74 -2.12 -12.10 -14.61
N GLY A 75 -2.81 -12.24 -15.75
CA GLY A 75 -4.26 -12.42 -15.81
C GLY A 75 -5.04 -11.13 -16.06
N GLU A 76 -6.36 -11.25 -15.95
CA GLU A 76 -7.30 -10.18 -16.26
C GLU A 76 -7.25 -9.06 -15.22
N VAL A 77 -7.27 -7.82 -15.71
CA VAL A 77 -7.53 -6.63 -14.91
C VAL A 77 -9.03 -6.44 -14.88
N LYS A 78 -9.62 -6.55 -13.70
CA LYS A 78 -11.04 -6.23 -13.52
C LYS A 78 -11.22 -4.72 -13.73
N PRO A 79 -12.13 -4.29 -14.63
CA PRO A 79 -12.47 -2.89 -14.74
C PRO A 79 -12.95 -2.36 -13.39
N LEU A 80 -12.70 -1.08 -13.12
CA LEU A 80 -13.43 -0.37 -12.09
C LEU A 80 -14.91 -0.42 -12.44
N GLU A 81 -15.73 -1.08 -11.61
CA GLU A 81 -17.19 -0.95 -11.72
C GLU A 81 -17.54 0.52 -11.43
N ASP A 82 -18.14 1.17 -12.43
CA ASP A 82 -18.58 2.57 -12.50
C ASP A 82 -17.67 3.63 -11.83
N ARG A 83 -17.06 4.46 -12.69
CA ARG A 83 -16.31 5.67 -12.32
C ARG A 83 -17.06 6.47 -11.24
N TYR A 84 -16.35 6.73 -10.15
CA TYR A 84 -16.74 7.53 -8.99
C TYR A 84 -17.90 8.53 -9.22
N ASN A 85 -18.98 8.36 -8.44
CA ASN A 85 -20.06 9.34 -8.30
C ASN A 85 -19.73 10.25 -7.10
N PRO A 86 -19.41 11.55 -7.31
CA PRO A 86 -18.86 12.45 -6.29
C PRO A 86 -19.77 12.76 -5.09
N GLY A 87 -20.99 12.20 -5.05
CA GLY A 87 -21.97 12.46 -4.00
C GLY A 87 -22.13 11.39 -2.92
N LYS A 88 -21.46 10.21 -2.99
CA LYS A 88 -21.85 9.07 -2.14
C LYS A 88 -20.78 8.11 -1.60
N SER A 89 -19.48 8.33 -1.77
CA SER A 89 -18.49 7.37 -1.24
C SER A 89 -17.82 7.87 0.04
N ALA A 90 -18.07 7.17 1.14
CA ALA A 90 -17.30 7.29 2.37
C ALA A 90 -15.84 6.90 2.09
N LEU A 91 -14.92 7.66 2.65
CA LEU A 91 -13.48 7.47 2.55
C LEU A 91 -13.07 6.10 3.06
N VAL A 92 -12.56 5.24 2.17
CA VAL A 92 -11.79 4.07 2.58
C VAL A 92 -10.66 3.87 1.57
N PRO A 93 -9.39 4.02 1.96
CA PRO A 93 -8.33 3.28 1.30
C PRO A 93 -8.55 1.81 1.66
N ALA A 94 -8.69 0.95 0.66
CA ALA A 94 -8.97 -0.48 0.82
C ALA A 94 -7.80 -1.30 1.44
N ALA A 95 -6.95 -0.66 2.25
CA ALA A 95 -5.76 -1.23 2.86
C ALA A 95 -5.83 -1.10 4.39
N SER A 96 -5.77 -2.22 5.11
CA SER A 96 -5.91 -2.34 6.57
C SER A 96 -4.75 -1.74 7.39
N GLY A 97 -4.02 -0.75 6.86
CA GLY A 97 -2.85 -0.15 7.49
C GLY A 97 -2.65 1.35 7.28
N TRP A 98 -3.50 2.05 6.53
CA TRP A 98 -3.37 3.50 6.34
C TRP A 98 -3.70 4.24 7.64
N ILE A 99 -2.68 4.71 8.35
CA ILE A 99 -2.82 5.29 9.69
C ILE A 99 -3.17 6.77 9.63
N ALA A 100 -2.48 7.51 8.76
CA ALA A 100 -2.67 8.93 8.58
C ALA A 100 -2.36 9.29 7.14
N TYR A 101 -3.26 10.01 6.48
CA TYR A 101 -3.05 10.41 5.08
C TYR A 101 -3.77 11.70 4.75
N SER A 102 -3.26 12.37 3.73
CA SER A 102 -3.96 13.44 3.04
C SER A 102 -4.21 13.04 1.60
N TYR A 103 -5.30 13.53 1.02
CA TYR A 103 -5.67 13.20 -0.35
C TYR A 103 -6.28 14.38 -1.11
N TRP A 104 -6.13 14.35 -2.43
CA TRP A 104 -6.74 15.27 -3.36
C TRP A 104 -7.23 14.50 -4.58
N SER A 105 -8.47 14.75 -4.98
CA SER A 105 -9.05 14.18 -6.20
C SER A 105 -9.02 15.22 -7.29
N ASN A 106 -8.44 14.87 -8.44
CA ASN A 106 -8.51 15.72 -9.62
C ASN A 106 -9.98 15.95 -10.01
N PRO A 107 -10.50 17.19 -9.90
CA PRO A 107 -11.89 17.47 -10.21
C PRO A 107 -12.19 17.46 -11.71
N ASN A 108 -11.17 17.45 -12.58
CA ASN A 108 -11.30 17.48 -14.02
C ASN A 108 -10.49 16.36 -14.67
N THR A 109 -11.12 15.20 -14.86
CA THR A 109 -10.54 14.03 -15.54
C THR A 109 -10.33 14.23 -17.05
N SER A 110 -10.77 15.36 -17.64
CA SER A 110 -10.34 15.73 -18.99
C SER A 110 -8.97 16.42 -19.00
N LYS A 111 -8.40 16.70 -17.83
CA LYS A 111 -7.04 17.20 -17.63
C LYS A 111 -6.31 16.25 -16.67
N PRO A 112 -5.76 15.14 -17.17
CA PRO A 112 -5.16 14.09 -16.34
C PRO A 112 -3.98 14.61 -15.54
N ILE A 113 -3.67 13.94 -14.44
CA ILE A 113 -2.43 14.19 -13.70
C ILE A 113 -1.27 13.67 -14.54
N THR A 114 -0.40 14.57 -14.99
CA THR A 114 0.77 14.25 -15.82
C THR A 114 2.05 14.16 -15.02
N TYR A 115 2.08 14.75 -13.83
CA TYR A 115 3.25 14.76 -12.96
C TYR A 115 2.80 14.92 -11.52
N PHE A 116 3.30 14.08 -10.63
CA PHE A 116 3.15 14.22 -9.18
C PHE A 116 4.48 13.93 -8.50
N THR A 117 5.02 14.93 -7.82
CA THR A 117 6.23 14.78 -7.01
C THR A 117 6.07 15.35 -5.61
N THR A 118 6.84 14.76 -4.70
CA THR A 118 6.94 15.16 -3.30
C THR A 118 8.36 14.91 -2.81
N ASN A 119 8.87 15.86 -2.01
CA ASN A 119 10.14 15.73 -1.31
C ASN A 119 9.91 15.38 0.16
N TRP A 120 10.70 14.46 0.70
CA TRP A 120 10.76 14.21 2.14
C TRP A 120 12.16 13.82 2.60
N THR A 121 12.43 14.00 3.88
CA THR A 121 13.69 13.57 4.51
C THR A 121 13.46 12.24 5.21
N VAL A 122 14.31 11.24 4.97
CA VAL A 122 14.22 9.93 5.63
C VAL A 122 14.27 10.13 7.16
N PRO A 123 13.24 9.70 7.91
CA PRO A 123 13.21 9.89 9.36
C PRO A 123 14.32 9.11 10.09
N SER A 124 14.51 9.42 11.37
CA SER A 124 15.37 8.59 12.23
C SER A 124 14.81 7.17 12.34
N ALA A 125 15.69 6.20 12.61
CA ALA A 125 15.24 4.85 12.95
C ALA A 125 14.32 4.87 14.20
N PRO A 126 13.26 4.04 14.27
CA PRO A 126 12.50 3.86 15.48
C PRO A 126 13.38 3.47 16.68
N THR A 127 13.06 4.02 17.85
CA THR A 127 13.79 3.73 19.10
C THR A 127 13.66 2.26 19.51
N ARG A 128 12.46 1.68 19.35
CA ARG A 128 12.19 0.26 19.57
C ARG A 128 11.99 -0.44 18.24
N GLN A 129 12.98 -1.23 17.83
CA GLN A 129 12.98 -1.96 16.56
C GLN A 129 12.45 -3.39 16.75
N GLY A 130 11.12 -3.54 16.70
CA GLY A 130 10.41 -4.81 16.73
C GLY A 130 10.17 -5.37 15.33
N SER A 131 8.98 -5.94 15.13
CA SER A 131 8.50 -6.48 13.86
C SER A 131 7.65 -5.48 13.06
N GLN A 132 7.73 -4.19 13.37
CA GLN A 132 6.95 -3.20 12.65
C GLN A 132 7.45 -3.03 11.22
N THR A 133 6.48 -2.71 10.37
CA THR A 133 6.74 -2.19 9.04
C THR A 133 6.07 -0.84 8.92
N ILE A 134 6.78 0.14 8.37
CA ILE A 134 6.32 1.51 8.17
C ILE A 134 6.54 1.83 6.70
N PHE A 135 5.50 2.30 6.02
CA PHE A 135 5.54 2.82 4.67
C PHE A 135 5.20 4.32 4.70
N LEU A 136 6.02 5.10 4.00
CA LEU A 136 5.82 6.52 3.75
C LEU A 136 5.89 6.74 2.24
N PHE A 137 4.86 7.35 1.68
CA PHE A 137 4.78 7.53 0.23
C PHE A 137 3.84 8.66 -0.16
N ASN A 138 4.11 9.23 -1.34
CA ASN A 138 3.07 9.81 -2.17
C ASN A 138 2.54 8.75 -3.15
N GLY A 139 1.27 8.82 -3.55
CA GLY A 139 0.67 7.80 -4.43
C GLY A 139 -0.47 8.31 -5.28
N MET A 140 -0.71 7.66 -6.43
CA MET A 140 -1.86 7.93 -7.31
C MET A 140 -2.72 6.68 -7.51
N GLN A 141 -4.04 6.84 -7.48
CA GLN A 141 -5.03 5.79 -7.70
C GLN A 141 -6.02 6.14 -8.81
N ASP A 142 -6.54 5.12 -9.49
CA ASP A 142 -7.61 5.24 -10.47
C ASP A 142 -9.02 5.19 -9.86
N GLY A 143 -9.13 5.09 -8.54
CA GLY A 143 -10.40 5.06 -7.84
C GLY A 143 -10.27 4.96 -6.33
N LEU A 144 -11.42 4.71 -5.69
CA LEU A 144 -11.57 4.58 -4.24
C LEU A 144 -12.14 3.21 -3.83
N THR A 145 -12.13 2.25 -4.75
CA THR A 145 -12.73 0.94 -4.53
C THR A 145 -11.65 -0.10 -4.29
N SER A 146 -12.04 -1.25 -3.74
CA SER A 146 -11.13 -2.41 -3.63
C SER A 146 -10.68 -2.96 -4.98
N THR A 147 -11.27 -2.50 -6.10
CA THR A 147 -10.87 -2.84 -7.46
C THR A 147 -9.83 -1.89 -8.06
N SER A 148 -9.56 -0.75 -7.41
CA SER A 148 -8.60 0.26 -7.87
C SER A 148 -7.15 -0.23 -7.78
N TYR A 149 -6.28 0.39 -8.56
CA TYR A 149 -4.85 0.27 -8.41
C TYR A 149 -4.25 1.51 -7.73
N ILE A 150 -3.04 1.35 -7.20
CA ILE A 150 -2.18 2.43 -6.73
C ILE A 150 -0.79 2.31 -7.34
N ILE A 151 -0.24 3.44 -7.78
CA ILE A 151 1.18 3.61 -8.10
C ILE A 151 1.79 4.46 -6.99
N GLN A 152 2.94 4.06 -6.47
CA GLN A 152 3.55 4.75 -5.31
C GLN A 152 5.07 4.55 -5.25
N PRO A 153 5.87 5.63 -5.18
CA PRO A 153 7.24 5.59 -4.67
C PRO A 153 7.21 5.44 -3.14
N VAL A 154 7.79 4.34 -2.62
CA VAL A 154 7.66 3.97 -1.20
C VAL A 154 9.01 4.02 -0.50
N LEU A 155 9.07 4.76 0.60
CA LEU A 155 10.07 4.61 1.65
C LEU A 155 9.54 3.61 2.69
N GLN A 156 10.31 2.55 2.97
CA GLN A 156 9.96 1.52 3.94
C GLN A 156 10.99 1.38 5.07
N TRP A 157 10.50 1.17 6.28
CA TRP A 157 11.24 0.58 7.40
C TRP A 157 10.62 -0.78 7.73
N GLY A 158 11.42 -1.78 8.07
CA GLY A 158 10.93 -3.10 8.43
C GLY A 158 10.87 -4.07 7.25
N PRO A 159 10.46 -5.33 7.51
CA PRO A 159 10.30 -6.34 6.47
C PRO A 159 9.02 -6.15 5.65
N SER A 160 9.12 -6.36 4.34
CA SER A 160 8.00 -6.46 3.40
C SER A 160 8.27 -7.54 2.35
N ALA A 161 7.36 -7.73 1.41
CA ALA A 161 7.55 -8.63 0.27
C ALA A 161 8.72 -8.21 -0.63
N ALA A 162 9.10 -6.91 -0.65
CA ALA A 162 10.27 -6.42 -1.35
C ALA A 162 11.60 -6.63 -0.59
N GLY A 163 11.54 -7.29 0.58
CA GLY A 163 12.67 -7.42 1.50
C GLY A 163 12.66 -6.32 2.56
N GLY A 164 13.84 -5.92 3.04
CA GLY A 164 13.97 -4.94 4.11
C GLY A 164 14.38 -5.57 5.44
N GLY A 165 14.15 -4.84 6.53
CA GLY A 165 14.60 -5.21 7.86
C GLY A 165 14.70 -3.97 8.74
N LYS A 166 15.64 -3.98 9.69
CA LYS A 166 15.85 -2.87 10.64
C LYS A 166 16.66 -1.72 10.02
N TYR A 167 16.23 -1.27 8.85
CA TYR A 167 16.84 -0.17 8.08
C TYR A 167 15.80 0.45 7.15
N TRP A 168 16.08 1.68 6.70
CA TRP A 168 15.28 2.35 5.68
C TRP A 168 15.69 1.90 4.28
N ALA A 169 14.71 1.67 3.43
CA ALA A 169 14.93 1.38 2.02
C ALA A 169 13.81 1.93 1.16
N ILE A 170 14.09 2.16 -0.12
CA ILE A 170 13.12 2.60 -1.10
C ILE A 170 12.90 1.53 -2.17
N THR A 171 11.70 1.50 -2.70
CA THR A 171 11.33 0.82 -3.95
C THR A 171 10.03 1.47 -4.46
N ASN A 172 9.72 1.27 -5.73
CA ASN A 172 8.45 1.71 -6.30
C ASN A 172 7.49 0.51 -6.38
N TRP A 173 6.20 0.78 -6.22
CA TRP A 173 5.15 -0.24 -6.30
C TRP A 173 4.06 0.15 -7.27
N TYR A 174 3.55 -0.85 -7.97
CA TYR A 174 2.23 -0.86 -8.57
C TYR A 174 1.43 -1.94 -7.89
N VAL A 175 0.30 -1.59 -7.27
CA VAL A 175 -0.55 -2.55 -6.59
C VAL A 175 -1.96 -2.44 -7.14
N SER A 176 -2.47 -3.54 -7.66
CA SER A 176 -3.85 -3.69 -8.10
C SER A 176 -4.66 -4.40 -7.02
N SER A 177 -5.97 -4.49 -7.23
CA SER A 177 -6.91 -5.23 -6.38
C SER A 177 -6.56 -6.68 -6.04
N SER A 178 -5.70 -7.34 -6.81
CA SER A 178 -5.38 -8.74 -6.62
C SER A 178 -3.90 -9.08 -6.68
N GLN A 179 -3.05 -8.13 -7.10
CA GLN A 179 -1.63 -8.37 -7.34
C GLN A 179 -0.78 -7.13 -7.04
N ALA A 180 0.43 -7.35 -6.52
CA ALA A 180 1.40 -6.30 -6.24
C ALA A 180 2.70 -6.54 -7.01
N PHE A 181 3.31 -5.46 -7.46
CA PHE A 181 4.50 -5.46 -8.29
C PHE A 181 5.49 -4.44 -7.77
N TYR A 182 6.76 -4.81 -7.70
CA TYR A 182 7.80 -3.97 -7.11
C TYR A 182 9.12 -4.01 -7.88
N GLY A 183 9.87 -2.91 -7.79
CA GLY A 183 11.22 -2.77 -8.30
C GLY A 183 12.28 -3.34 -7.36
N SER A 184 13.55 -3.05 -7.64
CA SER A 184 14.66 -3.42 -6.74
C SER A 184 14.65 -2.55 -5.50
N LEU A 185 15.02 -3.15 -4.37
CA LEU A 185 15.16 -2.42 -3.11
C LEU A 185 16.50 -1.70 -3.05
N ALA A 186 16.51 -0.41 -2.69
CA ALA A 186 17.73 0.36 -2.43
C ALA A 186 17.73 0.88 -0.99
N THR A 187 18.79 0.62 -0.22
CA THR A 187 18.91 1.12 1.16
C THR A 187 19.21 2.61 1.18
N VAL A 188 18.58 3.34 2.11
CA VAL A 188 18.80 4.77 2.30
C VAL A 188 19.08 5.06 3.78
N SER A 189 19.82 6.14 4.06
CA SER A 189 20.15 6.52 5.44
C SER A 189 19.15 7.53 5.99
N ALA A 190 18.99 7.56 7.31
CA ALA A 190 18.27 8.66 7.96
C ALA A 190 18.91 10.01 7.60
N GLY A 191 18.08 11.03 7.38
CA GLY A 191 18.52 12.36 6.95
C GLY A 191 18.73 12.50 5.44
N THR A 192 18.67 11.42 4.65
CA THR A 192 18.71 11.52 3.19
C THR A 192 17.46 12.23 2.67
N SER A 193 17.64 13.24 1.81
CA SER A 193 16.54 13.84 1.05
C SER A 193 16.13 12.91 -0.10
N LEU A 194 14.84 12.63 -0.19
CA LEU A 194 14.22 11.86 -1.24
C LEU A 194 13.25 12.74 -2.01
N GLN A 195 13.10 12.44 -3.30
CA GLN A 195 12.06 12.98 -4.15
C GLN A 195 11.38 11.82 -4.85
N GLY A 196 10.15 11.51 -4.46
CA GLY A 196 9.30 10.53 -5.12
C GLY A 196 8.59 11.17 -6.31
N ILE A 197 8.54 10.49 -7.45
CA ILE A 197 7.95 11.00 -8.69
C ILE A 197 7.06 9.92 -9.33
N MET A 198 5.89 10.35 -9.79
CA MET A 198 5.10 9.66 -10.79
C MET A 198 4.85 10.61 -11.96
N GLU A 199 5.24 10.18 -13.16
CA GLU A 199 5.18 10.99 -14.38
C GLU A 199 4.43 10.24 -15.49
N GLU A 200 3.50 10.90 -16.17
CA GLU A 200 2.84 10.35 -17.35
C GLU A 200 3.85 10.28 -18.52
N THR A 201 4.01 9.09 -19.09
CA THR A 201 4.89 8.87 -20.24
C THR A 201 4.15 8.71 -21.55
N ALA A 202 2.86 8.36 -21.51
CA ALA A 202 2.00 8.27 -22.67
C ALA A 202 0.51 8.28 -22.27
N ALA A 203 -0.33 8.78 -23.17
CA ALA A 203 -1.78 8.64 -23.09
C ALA A 203 -2.34 8.24 -24.46
N SER A 204 -3.21 7.23 -24.50
CA SER A 204 -3.84 6.74 -25.73
C SER A 204 -5.15 6.02 -25.44
N GLY A 205 -6.19 6.33 -26.22
CA GLY A 205 -7.47 5.62 -26.13
C GLY A 205 -8.16 5.68 -24.76
N GLY A 206 -7.86 6.71 -23.95
CA GLY A 206 -8.37 6.84 -22.57
C GLY A 206 -7.58 6.06 -21.52
N ASN A 207 -6.48 5.42 -21.93
CA ASN A 207 -5.51 4.79 -21.04
C ASN A 207 -4.25 5.64 -20.93
N TYR A 208 -3.52 5.44 -19.85
CA TYR A 208 -2.36 6.21 -19.43
C TYR A 208 -1.21 5.30 -19.09
N SER A 209 0.00 5.81 -19.23
CA SER A 209 1.23 5.14 -18.86
C SER A 209 2.01 6.03 -17.92
N TYR A 210 2.53 5.45 -16.85
CA TYR A 210 3.20 6.17 -15.77
C TYR A 210 4.57 5.57 -15.48
N TYR A 211 5.54 6.44 -15.24
CA TYR A 211 6.85 6.09 -14.71
C TYR A 211 6.96 6.53 -13.26
N CYS A 212 7.26 5.59 -12.37
CA CYS A 212 7.31 5.77 -10.93
C CYS A 212 8.73 5.54 -10.42
N TYR A 213 9.36 6.55 -9.84
CA TYR A 213 10.78 6.53 -9.50
C TYR A 213 11.17 7.51 -8.38
N PHE A 214 12.42 7.37 -7.92
CA PHE A 214 13.07 8.36 -7.06
C PHE A 214 14.22 9.04 -7.81
N THR A 215 14.33 10.36 -7.70
CA THR A 215 15.46 11.12 -8.30
C THR A 215 16.79 10.68 -7.69
N GLY A 216 17.78 10.39 -8.53
CA GLY A 216 19.14 10.04 -8.11
C GLY A 216 19.34 8.58 -7.71
N TYR A 217 18.34 7.72 -7.91
CA TYR A 217 18.43 6.28 -7.63
C TYR A 217 18.42 5.44 -8.92
N PRO A 218 18.97 4.21 -8.88
CA PRO A 218 19.04 3.35 -10.06
C PRO A 218 17.66 3.08 -10.67
N SER A 219 17.60 3.01 -12.00
CA SER A 219 16.38 2.65 -12.76
C SER A 219 15.83 1.28 -12.37
N SER A 220 16.67 0.39 -11.84
CA SER A 220 16.24 -0.92 -11.33
C SER A 220 15.25 -0.82 -10.17
N THR A 221 15.18 0.32 -9.47
CA THR A 221 14.20 0.59 -8.41
C THR A 221 12.87 1.09 -8.97
N ALA A 222 12.88 1.67 -10.17
CA ALA A 222 11.73 2.31 -10.80
C ALA A 222 10.74 1.29 -11.38
N LEU A 223 9.53 1.76 -11.68
CA LEU A 223 8.51 0.97 -12.37
C LEU A 223 7.91 1.78 -13.51
N GLN A 224 7.85 1.15 -14.68
CA GLN A 224 7.05 1.62 -15.81
C GLN A 224 5.76 0.80 -15.86
N VAL A 225 4.61 1.47 -15.88
CA VAL A 225 3.28 0.87 -16.00
C VAL A 225 2.57 1.47 -17.20
N ASN A 226 2.15 0.65 -18.15
CA ASN A 226 1.60 1.10 -19.41
C ASN A 226 0.12 0.75 -19.57
N ASN A 227 -0.60 1.63 -20.25
CA ASN A 227 -1.99 1.41 -20.71
C ASN A 227 -3.01 1.12 -19.59
N VAL A 228 -2.85 1.74 -18.41
CA VAL A 228 -3.80 1.62 -17.29
C VAL A 228 -4.87 2.73 -17.32
N PRO A 229 -6.01 2.56 -16.62
CA PRO A 229 -6.97 3.66 -16.41
C PRO A 229 -6.33 4.92 -15.80
N GLU A 230 -6.95 6.08 -15.95
CA GLU A 230 -6.45 7.34 -15.39
C GLU A 230 -6.31 7.31 -13.87
N ALA A 231 -5.13 7.60 -13.34
CA ALA A 231 -4.95 7.83 -11.92
C ALA A 231 -5.30 9.30 -11.59
N PHE A 232 -6.45 9.52 -10.96
CA PHE A 232 -6.96 10.87 -10.67
C PHE A 232 -6.95 11.22 -9.18
N TRP A 233 -6.66 10.26 -8.31
CA TRP A 233 -6.66 10.46 -6.86
C TRP A 233 -5.24 10.42 -6.31
N ALA A 234 -4.76 11.53 -5.78
CA ALA A 234 -3.42 11.67 -5.22
C ALA A 234 -3.46 11.62 -3.69
N ALA A 235 -2.43 11.05 -3.06
CA ALA A 235 -2.29 11.02 -1.60
C ALA A 235 -0.86 11.15 -1.10
N GLU A 236 -0.75 11.58 0.16
CA GLU A 236 0.43 11.57 1.02
C GLU A 236 0.11 10.70 2.24
N THR A 237 0.90 9.66 2.51
CA THR A 237 0.44 8.58 3.40
C THR A 237 1.51 8.06 4.36
N LEU A 238 1.08 7.83 5.61
CA LEU A 238 1.67 6.87 6.54
C LEU A 238 0.82 5.60 6.59
N GLU A 239 1.42 4.49 6.22
CA GLU A 239 0.87 3.15 6.38
C GLU A 239 1.78 2.33 7.31
N SER A 240 1.22 1.55 8.24
CA SER A 240 2.06 0.74 9.13
C SER A 240 1.39 -0.51 9.66
N TYR A 241 2.24 -1.48 10.02
CA TYR A 241 1.84 -2.79 10.52
C TYR A 241 2.70 -3.19 11.72
N GLY A 242 2.12 -3.96 12.64
CA GLY A 242 2.84 -4.48 13.80
C GLY A 242 3.28 -3.42 14.82
N VAL A 243 2.77 -2.18 14.73
CA VAL A 243 3.05 -1.11 15.67
C VAL A 243 2.15 -1.26 16.90
N THR A 244 2.70 -1.80 17.99
CA THR A 244 1.96 -1.97 19.27
C THR A 244 2.28 -0.89 20.30
N THR A 245 3.35 -0.12 20.11
CA THR A 245 3.73 1.00 20.99
C THR A 245 4.18 2.18 20.14
N PRO A 246 3.23 2.97 19.58
CA PRO A 246 3.53 4.05 18.63
C PRO A 246 4.63 5.02 19.08
N SER A 247 4.65 5.37 20.38
CA SER A 247 5.62 6.32 20.96
C SER A 247 7.10 5.92 20.79
N THR A 248 7.37 4.63 20.61
CA THR A 248 8.74 4.08 20.47
C THR A 248 8.96 3.29 19.17
N MET A 249 7.89 2.81 18.53
CA MET A 249 7.97 1.98 17.33
C MET A 249 7.84 2.77 16.02
N TYR A 250 7.35 4.01 16.07
CA TYR A 250 7.60 5.00 15.02
C TYR A 250 8.94 5.73 15.24
N PRO A 251 9.46 6.42 14.21
CA PRO A 251 10.59 7.33 14.36
C PRO A 251 10.41 8.29 15.54
N PRO A 252 11.49 8.66 16.27
CA PRO A 252 11.44 9.65 17.34
C PRO A 252 11.06 11.06 16.86
N ASN A 253 11.13 11.31 15.55
CA ASN A 253 10.63 12.53 14.90
C ASN A 253 9.16 12.80 15.29
N SER A 254 8.78 14.09 15.36
CA SER A 254 7.38 14.51 15.49
C SER A 254 6.59 14.07 14.27
N ASP A 255 7.14 14.33 13.10
CA ASP A 255 6.52 14.19 11.80
C ASP A 255 7.56 13.92 10.72
N VAL A 256 7.05 13.61 9.53
CA VAL A 256 7.76 13.77 8.27
C VAL A 256 7.02 14.79 7.41
N ALA A 257 7.71 15.85 7.02
CA ALA A 257 7.18 16.84 6.09
C ALA A 257 7.25 16.29 4.65
N MET A 258 6.08 16.01 4.08
CA MET A 258 5.90 15.76 2.65
C MET A 258 5.79 17.12 1.96
N SER A 259 6.89 17.60 1.40
CA SER A 259 7.11 19.01 1.04
C SER A 259 7.44 19.18 -0.44
N SER A 260 7.50 20.44 -0.90
CA SER A 260 7.72 20.76 -2.31
C SER A 260 6.75 20.03 -3.25
N ILE A 261 5.53 19.75 -2.76
CA ILE A 261 4.51 19.02 -3.51
C ILE A 261 4.22 19.80 -4.79
N GLN A 262 4.24 19.09 -5.91
CA GLN A 262 3.82 19.60 -7.20
C GLN A 262 2.99 18.53 -7.92
N ILE A 263 1.80 18.94 -8.34
CA ILE A 263 0.94 18.17 -9.23
C ILE A 263 0.68 19.01 -10.48
N LEU A 264 0.98 18.44 -11.65
CA LEU A 264 0.65 19.02 -12.95
C LEU A 264 -0.57 18.33 -13.56
N GLN A 265 -1.41 19.15 -14.18
CA GLN A 265 -2.47 18.75 -15.10
C GLN A 265 -2.07 19.20 -16.51
N GLY A 266 -1.50 18.31 -17.32
CA GLY A 266 -0.79 18.70 -18.54
C GLY A 266 0.51 19.43 -18.19
N SER A 267 0.62 20.70 -18.57
CA SER A 267 1.78 21.55 -18.25
C SER A 267 1.50 22.58 -17.15
N THR A 268 0.31 22.55 -16.54
CA THR A 268 -0.16 23.57 -15.60
C THR A 268 -0.23 22.99 -14.20
N ASN A 269 0.20 23.75 -13.20
CA ASN A 269 0.04 23.33 -11.81
C ASN A 269 -1.44 23.23 -11.42
N ALA A 270 -1.80 22.13 -10.77
CA ALA A 270 -3.13 21.91 -10.24
C ALA A 270 -3.45 22.85 -9.08
N SER A 271 -4.70 23.29 -8.98
CA SER A 271 -5.21 23.98 -7.78
C SER A 271 -5.56 22.95 -6.72
N LEU A 272 -4.69 22.76 -5.73
CA LEU A 272 -4.86 21.74 -4.71
C LEU A 272 -5.80 22.19 -3.60
N SER A 273 -6.52 21.22 -3.06
CA SER A 273 -7.38 21.35 -1.88
C SER A 273 -7.37 20.03 -1.13
N TRP A 274 -6.26 19.77 -0.45
CA TRP A 274 -6.02 18.55 0.27
C TRP A 274 -7.05 18.35 1.40
N SER A 275 -7.56 17.13 1.51
CA SER A 275 -8.37 16.66 2.63
C SER A 275 -7.53 15.71 3.50
N THR A 276 -7.86 15.56 4.77
CA THR A 276 -7.09 14.72 5.70
C THR A 276 -7.95 13.61 6.31
N ALA A 277 -7.34 12.47 6.58
CA ALA A 277 -7.97 11.36 7.26
C ALA A 277 -7.00 10.65 8.21
N GLN A 278 -7.56 9.95 9.19
CA GLN A 278 -6.85 9.21 10.23
C GLN A 278 -7.58 7.90 10.49
N ALA A 279 -6.84 6.82 10.72
CA ALA A 279 -7.42 5.53 11.10
C ALA A 279 -8.14 5.58 12.45
N VAL A 280 -7.55 6.29 13.41
CA VAL A 280 -8.07 6.43 14.77
C VAL A 280 -8.27 7.90 15.07
N SER A 281 -9.53 8.31 15.18
CA SER A 281 -9.89 9.70 15.51
C SER A 281 -9.27 10.12 16.84
N GLY A 282 -8.61 11.27 16.85
CA GLY A 282 -7.93 11.81 18.04
C GLY A 282 -6.60 11.14 18.36
N SER A 283 -6.11 10.22 17.52
CA SER A 283 -4.76 9.68 17.67
C SER A 283 -3.70 10.75 17.37
N ALA A 284 -2.50 10.51 17.89
CA ALA A 284 -1.37 11.38 17.66
C ALA A 284 -0.87 11.30 16.19
N GLN A 285 -1.12 10.17 15.53
CA GLN A 285 -0.77 9.98 14.13
C GLN A 285 -1.79 10.69 13.24
N LYS A 286 -1.34 11.69 12.48
CA LYS A 286 -2.23 12.52 11.68
C LYS A 286 -1.55 13.17 10.49
N ALA A 287 -2.31 13.40 9.44
CA ALA A 287 -1.91 14.30 8.37
C ALA A 287 -2.38 15.72 8.68
N VAL A 288 -1.54 16.71 8.41
CA VAL A 288 -1.86 18.14 8.52
C VAL A 288 -1.46 18.83 7.22
N VAL A 289 -2.42 19.50 6.58
CA VAL A 289 -2.13 20.31 5.38
C VAL A 289 -1.50 21.62 5.83
N VAL A 290 -0.24 21.84 5.45
CA VAL A 290 0.49 23.08 5.73
C VAL A 290 0.31 24.06 4.57
N SER A 291 0.33 23.56 3.33
CA SER A 291 0.20 24.39 2.13
C SER A 291 -0.49 23.62 1.00
N ASN A 292 -1.49 24.24 0.38
CA ASN A 292 -2.15 23.77 -0.84
C ASN A 292 -1.48 24.29 -2.13
N ALA A 293 -0.26 24.82 -2.06
CA ALA A 293 0.44 25.31 -3.25
C ALA A 293 0.83 24.17 -4.21
N SER A 294 0.96 24.48 -5.49
CA SER A 294 1.57 23.62 -6.51
C SER A 294 2.28 24.53 -7.53
N PRO A 295 3.62 24.46 -7.66
CA PRO A 295 4.54 23.73 -6.80
C PRO A 295 4.63 24.36 -5.39
N GLY A 296 5.25 23.64 -4.45
CA GLY A 296 5.56 24.15 -3.11
C GLY A 296 4.50 23.83 -2.07
N GLY A 297 3.60 22.88 -2.34
CA GLY A 297 2.66 22.37 -1.35
C GLY A 297 3.38 21.59 -0.25
N GLN A 298 2.67 21.38 0.85
CA GLN A 298 3.20 20.61 1.98
C GLN A 298 2.07 19.96 2.79
N VAL A 299 2.28 18.69 3.12
CA VAL A 299 1.50 17.91 4.09
C VAL A 299 2.47 17.32 5.10
N ASP A 300 2.22 17.56 6.39
CA ASP A 300 3.01 16.95 7.45
C ASP A 300 2.32 15.69 7.95
N ILE A 301 3.06 14.60 8.01
CA ILE A 301 2.58 13.31 8.52
C ILE A 301 3.19 13.08 9.91
N TYR A 302 2.39 13.32 10.93
CA TYR A 302 2.76 13.19 12.33
C TYR A 302 2.79 11.74 12.78
N PHE A 303 3.81 11.39 13.57
CA PHE A 303 3.92 10.13 14.28
C PHE A 303 3.46 10.24 15.74
N ARG A 304 3.38 11.45 16.29
CA ARG A 304 3.15 11.75 17.71
C ARG A 304 2.65 13.16 17.95
#